data_AF-A0A9Q0TNY2-F1
#
_entry.id   AF-A0A9Q0TNY2-F1
#
_cell.length_a   1.000
_cell.length_b   1.000
_cell.length_c   1.000
_cell.angle_alpha   90.00
_cell.angle_beta   90.00
_cell.angle_gamma   90.00
#
_symmetry.space_group_name_H-M   'P 1'
#
loop_
_entity.id
_entity.type
_entity.pdbx_description
1 polymer ?
#
loop_
_entity_poly.entity_id
_entity_poly.type
_entity_poly.pdbx_seq_one_letter_code
_entity_poly.pdbx_strand_id
1 'polypeptide(L)'
;MGSDDLPPKLPTLDFTGEDLKPGTSCWIKACSDVRLALEEYGCFVVEYNKLTLEIRDEVFGVLKELFDLPTETKMKNRYEKPLNGYVGQIAKTPST
;
A
#
# COMPACT_ATOMS: atom_id res chain seq x y z
N MET A 1 -26.76 -24.26 -5.99
CA MET A 1 -26.93 -23.37 -4.84
C MET A 1 -25.65 -22.54 -4.75
N GLY A 2 -25.65 -21.35 -5.34
CA GLY A 2 -24.53 -20.42 -5.18
C GLY A 2 -24.63 -19.84 -3.79
N SER A 3 -23.56 -19.94 -3.00
CA SER A 3 -23.53 -19.25 -1.72
C SER A 3 -23.30 -17.76 -1.99
N ASP A 4 -24.26 -16.94 -1.56
CA ASP A 4 -24.09 -15.50 -1.39
C ASP A 4 -23.17 -15.22 -0.20
N ASP A 5 -21.95 -15.77 -0.21
CA ASP A 5 -20.93 -15.44 0.77
C ASP A 5 -20.32 -14.10 0.36
N LEU A 6 -20.66 -13.04 1.11
CA LEU A 6 -19.94 -11.78 1.03
C LEU A 6 -18.43 -12.08 1.16
N PRO A 7 -17.57 -11.47 0.33
CA PRO A 7 -16.14 -11.69 0.43
C PRO A 7 -15.69 -11.42 1.87
N PRO A 8 -14.85 -12.28 2.47
CA PRO A 8 -14.42 -12.12 3.85
C PRO A 8 -13.82 -10.72 4.04
N LYS A 9 -14.41 -9.96 4.97
CA LYS A 9 -13.94 -8.60 5.27
C LYS A 9 -12.55 -8.71 5.90
N LEU A 10 -11.56 -8.08 5.28
CA LEU A 10 -10.20 -8.06 5.81
C LEU A 10 -10.17 -7.42 7.22
N PRO A 11 -9.35 -7.95 8.13
CA PRO A 11 -9.16 -7.35 9.45
C PRO A 11 -8.59 -5.94 9.28
N THR A 12 -9.13 -5.00 10.06
CA THR A 12 -8.62 -3.62 10.16
C THR A 12 -7.93 -3.46 11.50
N LEU A 13 -6.64 -3.12 11.48
CA LEU A 13 -5.81 -2.97 12.67
C LEU A 13 -5.61 -1.50 12.98
N ASP A 14 -5.82 -1.12 14.24
CA ASP A 14 -5.66 0.26 14.72
C ASP A 14 -4.18 0.55 15.03
N PHE A 15 -3.58 1.48 14.28
CA PHE A 15 -2.22 1.98 14.47
C PHE A 15 -2.20 3.48 14.86
N THR A 16 -3.32 4.02 15.33
CA THR A 16 -3.44 5.43 15.72
C THR A 16 -2.85 5.74 17.10
N GLY A 17 -2.60 4.70 17.91
CA GLY A 17 -2.09 4.83 19.28
C GLY A 17 -0.67 5.39 19.38
N GLU A 18 -0.47 6.38 20.24
CA GLU A 18 0.84 7.01 20.50
C GLU A 18 1.85 6.07 21.20
N ASP A 19 1.34 5.03 21.85
CA ASP A 19 2.11 4.03 22.61
C ASP A 19 2.49 2.80 21.78
N LEU A 20 2.38 2.85 20.46
CA LEU A 20 2.87 1.79 19.56
C LEU A 20 4.40 1.84 19.46
N LYS A 21 5.08 1.66 20.59
CA LYS A 21 6.53 1.69 20.76
C LYS A 21 7.04 0.31 21.20
N PRO A 22 8.20 -0.15 20.72
CA PRO A 22 8.78 -1.42 21.13
C PRO A 22 8.83 -1.57 22.65
N GLY A 23 8.39 -2.73 23.15
CA GLY A 23 8.40 -3.07 24.58
C GLY A 23 7.14 -2.67 25.36
N THR A 24 6.18 -1.98 24.76
CA THR A 24 4.87 -1.71 25.38
C THR A 24 3.90 -2.88 25.20
N SER A 25 2.87 -2.97 26.05
CA SER A 25 1.78 -3.95 25.89
C SER A 25 1.01 -3.72 24.58
N CYS A 26 0.81 -2.47 24.18
CA CYS A 26 0.19 -2.09 22.91
C CYS A 26 0.99 -2.65 21.71
N TRP A 27 2.31 -2.53 21.74
CA TRP A 27 3.20 -3.10 20.71
C TRP A 27 3.11 -4.63 20.64
N ILE A 28 3.15 -5.31 21.78
CA ILE A 28 3.04 -6.79 21.81
C ILE A 28 1.70 -7.25 21.23
N LYS A 29 0.61 -6.56 21.59
CA LYS A 29 -0.72 -6.83 21.03
C LYS A 29 -0.74 -6.61 19.52
N ALA A 30 -0.27 -5.45 19.03
CA ALA A 30 -0.24 -5.15 17.60
C ALA A 30 0.59 -6.16 16.80
N CYS A 31 1.75 -6.59 17.32
CA CYS A 31 2.54 -7.66 16.70
C CYS A 31 1.75 -8.98 16.63
N SER A 32 0.95 -9.29 17.65
CA SER A 32 0.11 -10.49 17.64
C SER A 32 -1.02 -10.39 16.63
N ASP A 33 -1.70 -9.25 16.58
CA ASP A 33 -2.82 -9.01 15.64
C ASP A 33 -2.34 -9.04 14.18
N VAL A 34 -1.18 -8.44 13.88
CA VAL A 34 -0.54 -8.48 12.55
C VAL A 34 -0.22 -9.92 12.16
N ARG A 35 0.38 -10.71 13.07
CA ARG A 35 0.73 -12.10 12.79
C ARG A 35 -0.51 -12.93 12.46
N LEU A 36 -1.54 -12.86 13.29
CA LEU A 36 -2.78 -13.60 13.10
C LEU A 36 -3.47 -13.21 11.77
N ALA A 37 -3.51 -11.92 11.45
CA ALA A 37 -4.09 -11.46 10.20
C ALA A 37 -3.32 -11.97 8.96
N LEU A 38 -1.99 -12.04 9.03
CA LEU A 38 -1.17 -12.60 7.95
C LEU A 38 -1.32 -14.13 7.85
N GLU A 39 -1.40 -14.83 8.97
CA GLU A 39 -1.58 -16.28 9.00
C GLU A 39 -2.96 -16.71 8.46
N GLU A 40 -4.01 -15.95 8.76
CA GLU A 40 -5.39 -16.30 8.37
C GLU A 40 -5.82 -15.71 7.02
N TYR A 41 -5.46 -14.45 6.72
CA TYR A 41 -5.95 -13.71 5.55
C TYR A 41 -4.85 -13.37 4.53
N GLY A 42 -3.57 -13.51 4.90
CA GLY A 42 -2.44 -13.07 4.07
C GLY A 42 -2.30 -11.55 3.91
N CYS A 43 -3.27 -10.75 4.39
CA CYS A 43 -3.25 -9.29 4.36
C CYS A 43 -4.24 -8.68 5.36
N PHE A 44 -4.09 -7.37 5.62
CA PHE A 44 -4.95 -6.60 6.51
C PHE A 44 -4.96 -5.13 6.10
N VAL A 45 -5.95 -4.39 6.61
CA VAL A 45 -6.02 -2.93 6.49
C VAL A 45 -5.48 -2.30 7.77
N VAL A 46 -4.78 -1.18 7.65
CA VAL A 46 -4.30 -0.41 8.80
C VAL A 46 -5.02 0.91 8.86
N GLU A 47 -5.52 1.26 10.04
CA GLU A 47 -5.96 2.63 10.34
C GLU A 47 -4.78 3.43 10.90
N TYR A 48 -4.42 4.52 10.21
CA TYR A 48 -3.23 5.30 10.52
C TYR A 48 -3.54 6.79 10.42
N ASN A 49 -3.44 7.50 11.55
CA ASN A 49 -3.83 8.91 11.67
C ASN A 49 -2.69 9.91 11.42
N LYS A 50 -1.45 9.44 11.24
CA LYS A 50 -0.31 10.35 11.00
C LYS A 50 -0.17 10.78 9.54
N LEU A 51 -0.89 10.13 8.61
CA LEU A 51 -0.97 10.57 7.22
C LEU A 51 -2.22 11.42 7.06
N THR A 52 -2.04 12.71 6.75
CA THR A 52 -3.18 13.61 6.58
C THR A 52 -3.81 13.46 5.19
N LEU A 53 -5.05 13.91 5.04
CA LEU A 53 -5.75 13.89 3.75
C LEU A 53 -5.09 14.82 2.74
N GLU A 54 -4.50 15.93 3.19
CA GLU A 54 -3.81 16.87 2.31
C GLU A 54 -2.59 16.23 1.64
N ILE A 55 -1.76 15.51 2.40
CA ILE A 55 -0.60 14.79 1.83
C ILE A 55 -1.07 13.75 0.81
N ARG A 56 -2.16 13.04 1.12
CA ARG A 56 -2.75 12.06 0.20
C ARG A 56 -3.16 12.73 -1.12
N ASP A 57 -3.92 13.81 -1.04
CA ASP A 57 -4.45 14.50 -2.22
C ASP A 57 -3.33 15.14 -3.06
N GLU A 58 -2.33 15.74 -2.43
CA GLU A 58 -1.14 16.27 -3.11
C GLU A 58 -0.37 15.16 -3.87
N VAL A 59 -0.13 14.02 -3.21
CA VAL A 59 0.56 12.88 -3.84
C VAL A 59 -0.23 12.35 -5.04
N PHE A 60 -1.54 12.12 -4.89
CA PHE A 60 -2.36 11.64 -6.00
C PHE A 60 -2.49 12.69 -7.12
N GLY A 61 -2.50 13.98 -6.80
CA GLY A 61 -2.47 15.07 -7.77
C GLY A 61 -1.20 15.04 -8.62
N VAL A 62 -0.03 15.02 -7.98
CA VAL A 62 1.27 14.96 -8.69
C VAL A 62 1.42 13.66 -9.48
N LEU A 63 0.94 12.54 -8.96
CA LEU A 63 0.96 11.26 -9.70
C LEU A 63 0.14 11.35 -10.99
N LYS A 64 -1.04 11.99 -10.95
CA LYS A 64 -1.85 12.19 -12.15
C LYS A 64 -1.09 12.98 -13.21
N GLU A 65 -0.50 14.11 -12.83
CA GLU A 65 0.33 14.93 -13.73
C GLU A 65 1.52 14.13 -14.29
N LEU A 66 2.18 13.34 -13.45
CA LEU A 66 3.30 12.48 -13.86
C LEU A 66 2.87 11.44 -14.91
N PHE A 67 1.71 10.81 -14.74
CA PHE A 67 1.22 9.80 -15.67
C PHE A 67 0.62 10.38 -16.95
N ASP A 68 0.15 11.63 -16.93
CA ASP A 68 -0.30 12.38 -18.11
C ASP A 68 0.86 12.78 -19.05
N LEU A 69 2.11 12.73 -18.57
CA LEU A 69 3.28 12.96 -19.43
C LEU A 69 3.37 11.94 -20.58
N PRO A 70 3.88 12.35 -21.76
CA PRO A 70 4.13 11.43 -22.87
C PRO A 70 5.03 10.28 -22.45
N THR A 71 4.77 9.08 -22.99
CA THR A 71 5.56 7.87 -22.71
C THR A 71 7.05 8.08 -22.93
N GLU A 72 7.45 8.78 -24.00
CA GLU A 72 8.86 9.09 -24.26
C GLU A 72 9.52 9.87 -23.11
N THR A 73 8.78 10.80 -22.51
CA THR A 73 9.25 11.60 -21.36
C THR A 73 9.37 10.73 -20.12
N LYS A 74 8.36 9.89 -19.83
CA LYS A 74 8.40 8.96 -18.71
C LYS A 74 9.55 7.95 -18.84
N MET A 75 9.86 7.49 -20.05
CA MET A 75 10.99 6.59 -20.34
C MET A 75 12.38 7.22 -20.15
N LYS A 76 12.47 8.56 -20.02
CA LYS A 76 13.72 9.24 -19.64
C LYS A 76 13.97 9.17 -18.13
N ASN A 77 12.95 8.90 -17.31
CA ASN A 77 13.10 8.59 -15.90
C ASN A 77 13.69 7.18 -15.72
N ARG A 78 14.99 7.08 -15.94
CA ARG A 78 15.81 5.88 -15.73
C ARG A 78 16.74 6.15 -14.57
N TYR A 79 16.87 5.16 -13.69
CA TYR A 79 17.80 5.22 -12.58
C TYR A 79 18.94 4.21 -12.80
N GLU A 80 20.11 4.51 -12.27
CA GLU A 80 21.28 3.61 -12.33
C GLU A 80 21.08 2.36 -11.46
N LYS A 81 20.17 2.42 -10.49
CA LYS A 81 19.80 1.28 -9.63
C LYS A 81 18.58 0.55 -10.22
N PRO A 82 18.58 -0.80 -10.24
CA PRO A 82 17.41 -1.58 -10.65
C PRO A 82 16.16 -1.15 -9.88
N LEU A 83 15.01 -1.18 -10.56
CA LEU A 83 13.67 -0.91 -9.99
C LEU A 83 13.37 0.53 -9.56
N ASN A 84 14.29 1.47 -9.80
CA ASN A 84 14.02 2.89 -9.65
C ASN A 84 13.79 3.50 -11.05
N GLY A 85 12.69 4.25 -11.22
CA GLY A 85 12.31 4.88 -12.50
C GLY A 85 10.99 4.36 -13.07
N TYR A 86 10.65 4.79 -14.29
CA TYR A 86 9.39 4.43 -14.94
C TYR A 86 9.39 2.98 -15.46
N VAL A 87 8.40 2.19 -15.03
CA VAL A 87 8.21 0.79 -15.40
C VAL A 87 6.84 0.61 -16.07
N GLY A 88 6.67 1.10 -17.29
CA GLY A 88 5.40 0.99 -18.03
C GLY A 88 5.48 0.30 -19.39
N GLN A 89 6.69 0.04 -19.92
CA GLN A 89 6.88 -0.53 -21.27
C GLN A 89 8.01 -1.58 -21.33
N ILE A 90 8.10 -2.46 -20.33
CA ILE A 90 8.95 -3.65 -20.47
C ILE A 90 8.20 -4.61 -21.39
N ALA A 91 8.71 -4.88 -22.60
CA ALA A 91 8.13 -5.79 -23.57
C ALA A 91 7.94 -7.26 -23.08
N LYS A 92 8.34 -7.57 -21.84
CA LYS A 92 8.24 -8.89 -21.21
C LYS A 92 7.06 -9.04 -20.23
N THR A 93 6.26 -8.02 -19.99
CA THR A 93 5.01 -8.16 -19.25
C THR A 93 3.83 -8.18 -20.23
N PRO A 94 3.01 -9.23 -20.27
CA PRO A 94 1.85 -9.26 -21.15
C PRO A 94 0.92 -8.11 -20.79
N SER A 95 0.61 -7.28 -21.78
CA SER A 95 -0.46 -6.29 -21.69
C SER A 95 -1.78 -7.05 -21.49
N THR A 96 -2.40 -6.84 -20.33
CA THR A 96 -3.74 -7.32 -19.99
C THR A 96 -4.79 -6.39 -20.58
#